data_AF-A0A453FS15-F1
#
_entry.id   AF-A0A453FS15-F1
#
_cell.length_a   1.000
_cell.length_b   1.000
_cell.length_c   1.000
_cell.angle_alpha   90.00
_cell.angle_beta   90.00
_cell.angle_gamma   90.00
#
_symmetry.space_group_name_H-M   'P 1'
#
loop_
_entity.id
_entity.type
_entity.pdbx_description
1 polymer ?
#
loop_
_entity_poly.entity_id
_entity_poly.type
_entity_poly.pdbx_seq_one_letter_code
_entity_poly.pdbx_strand_id
1 'polypeptide(L)'
;FPNMVAVPLLKKATAEFLGTFILMFTQVSAIIIDDQHDGVEGLMGIAVSVGLAVTVLVFSTIHVSGCHLNPAVSIAMAAFGHLPPAHLAPYVTAQVLGSTAASFVGNAIYHPVNPGIATVPSVGAVEFIITFVLLFVITAVATDPHAVKELIAVAVGATVVMNILVAG
;
A
#
# COMPACT_ATOMS: atom_id res chain seq x y z
N PHE A 1 -23.77 -1.22 25.00
CA PHE A 1 -22.91 -0.92 23.84
C PHE A 1 -23.65 -1.37 22.59
N PRO A 2 -24.06 -0.47 21.69
CA PRO A 2 -24.82 -0.88 20.51
C PRO A 2 -23.94 -1.78 19.64
N ASN A 3 -24.54 -2.87 19.15
CA ASN A 3 -23.92 -3.86 18.29
C ASN A 3 -23.22 -3.18 17.11
N MET A 4 -21.89 -3.06 17.14
CA MET A 4 -21.13 -2.74 15.94
C MET A 4 -21.29 -3.92 15.00
N VAL A 5 -22.13 -3.76 13.97
CA VAL A 5 -22.30 -4.75 12.91
C VAL A 5 -20.91 -5.03 12.33
N ALA A 6 -20.43 -6.25 12.47
CA ALA A 6 -19.14 -6.65 11.93
C ALA A 6 -19.14 -6.39 10.42
N VAL A 7 -18.14 -5.64 9.93
CA VAL A 7 -18.00 -5.35 8.51
C VAL A 7 -17.85 -6.68 7.74
N PRO A 8 -18.72 -6.96 6.75
CA PRO A 8 -18.66 -8.22 6.00
C PRO A 8 -17.32 -8.38 5.27
N LEU A 9 -16.82 -9.62 5.19
CA LEU A 9 -15.56 -9.94 4.51
C LEU A 9 -15.53 -9.43 3.07
N LEU A 10 -16.64 -9.53 2.34
CA LEU A 10 -16.74 -9.01 0.98
C LEU A 10 -16.45 -7.50 0.93
N LYS A 11 -17.03 -6.72 1.86
CA LYS A 11 -16.80 -5.27 1.94
C LYS A 11 -15.33 -4.95 2.28
N LYS A 12 -14.70 -5.75 3.14
CA LYS A 12 -13.28 -5.63 3.47
C LYS A 12 -12.40 -5.91 2.25
N ALA A 13 -12.64 -7.01 1.55
CA ALA A 13 -11.90 -7.38 0.35
C ALA A 13 -12.08 -6.34 -0.77
N THR A 14 -13.28 -5.79 -0.96
CA THR A 14 -13.49 -4.69 -1.92
C THR A 14 -12.71 -3.43 -1.53
N ALA A 15 -12.64 -3.09 -0.25
CA ALA A 15 -11.84 -1.96 0.21
C ALA A 15 -10.33 -2.18 -0.04
N GLU A 16 -9.82 -3.40 0.18
CA GLU A 16 -8.44 -3.77 -0.15
C GLU A 16 -8.17 -3.70 -1.66
N PHE A 17 -9.08 -4.21 -2.49
CA PHE A 17 -8.96 -4.11 -3.95
C PHE A 17 -8.88 -2.65 -4.42
N LEU A 18 -9.82 -1.81 -4.00
CA LEU A 18 -9.87 -0.41 -4.41
C LEU A 18 -8.70 0.39 -3.85
N GLY A 19 -8.31 0.14 -2.60
CA GLY A 19 -7.16 0.81 -1.99
C GLY A 19 -5.86 0.44 -2.68
N THR A 20 -5.62 -0.84 -2.97
CA THR A 20 -4.42 -1.26 -3.71
C THR A 20 -4.46 -0.75 -5.14
N PHE A 21 -5.62 -0.72 -5.80
CA PHE A 21 -5.76 -0.11 -7.12
C PHE A 21 -5.33 1.37 -7.10
N ILE A 22 -5.88 2.18 -6.19
CA ILE A 22 -5.56 3.62 -6.10
C ILE A 22 -4.07 3.83 -5.80
N LEU A 23 -3.52 3.07 -4.86
CA LEU A 23 -2.12 3.14 -4.48
C LEU A 23 -1.21 2.85 -5.70
N MET A 24 -1.44 1.72 -6.36
CA MET A 24 -0.61 1.29 -7.48
C MET A 24 -0.81 2.17 -8.71
N PHE A 25 -2.03 2.65 -8.95
CA PHE A 25 -2.30 3.59 -10.02
C PHE A 25 -1.54 4.89 -9.78
N THR A 26 -1.50 5.39 -8.55
CA THR A 26 -0.76 6.61 -8.19
C THR A 26 0.75 6.42 -8.40
N GLN A 27 1.32 5.32 -7.90
CA GLN A 27 2.73 4.97 -8.07
C GLN A 27 3.13 4.91 -9.55
N VAL A 28 2.39 4.13 -10.35
CA VAL A 28 2.69 3.94 -11.77
C VAL A 28 2.51 5.25 -12.55
N SER A 29 1.47 6.03 -12.24
CA SER A 29 1.25 7.34 -12.87
C SER A 29 2.37 8.31 -12.56
N ALA A 30 2.83 8.40 -11.32
CA ALA A 30 3.92 9.30 -10.93
C ALA A 30 5.22 8.95 -11.68
N ILE A 31 5.58 7.66 -11.76
CA ILE A 31 6.76 7.21 -12.51
C ILE A 31 6.64 7.55 -14.00
N ILE A 32 5.49 7.29 -14.62
CA ILE A 32 5.29 7.57 -16.05
C ILE A 32 5.32 9.07 -16.33
N ILE A 33 4.66 9.88 -15.49
CA ILE A 33 4.62 11.33 -15.66
C ILE A 33 6.01 11.94 -15.48
N ASP A 34 6.78 11.44 -14.52
CA ASP A 34 8.18 11.85 -14.34
C ASP A 34 9.02 11.58 -15.60
N ASP A 35 8.93 10.37 -16.16
CA ASP A 35 9.61 9.98 -17.40
C ASP A 35 9.18 10.85 -18.59
N GLN A 36 7.88 11.13 -18.73
CA GLN A 36 7.32 11.97 -19.80
C GLN A 36 7.73 13.45 -19.71
N HIS A 37 8.12 13.92 -18.52
CA HIS A 37 8.54 15.30 -18.28
C HIS A 37 10.03 15.40 -17.96
N ASP A 38 10.86 14.51 -18.51
CA ASP A 38 12.32 14.56 -18.39
C ASP A 38 12.83 14.55 -16.92
N GLY A 39 12.13 13.86 -16.02
CA GLY A 39 12.57 13.67 -14.63
C GLY A 39 12.29 14.87 -13.70
N VAL A 40 11.35 15.75 -14.06
CA VAL A 40 11.03 16.97 -13.29
C VAL A 40 10.48 16.67 -11.88
N GLU A 41 9.73 15.58 -11.70
CA GLU A 41 9.21 15.17 -10.39
C GLU A 41 10.32 14.54 -9.55
N GLY A 42 11.14 13.70 -10.17
CA GLY A 42 12.25 12.98 -9.58
C GLY A 42 11.85 12.06 -8.43
N LEU A 43 12.86 11.43 -7.81
CA LEU A 43 12.65 10.47 -6.72
C LEU A 43 11.85 11.04 -5.54
N MET A 44 12.09 12.31 -5.19
CA MET A 44 11.38 12.96 -4.08
C MET A 44 9.90 13.17 -4.38
N GLY A 45 9.56 13.63 -5.59
CA GLY A 45 8.16 13.84 -5.95
C GLY A 45 7.40 12.51 -6.00
N ILE A 46 7.99 11.48 -6.61
CA ILE A 46 7.40 10.13 -6.64
C ILE A 46 7.18 9.60 -5.22
N ALA A 47 8.19 9.72 -4.34
CA ALA A 47 8.10 9.26 -2.96
C ALA A 47 6.96 9.95 -2.20
N VAL A 48 6.84 11.28 -2.33
CA VAL A 48 5.79 12.07 -1.68
C VAL A 48 4.41 11.74 -2.25
N SER A 49 4.28 11.62 -3.58
CA SER A 49 3.03 11.25 -4.26
C SER A 49 2.48 9.93 -3.73
N VAL A 50 3.33 8.91 -3.60
CA VAL A 50 2.93 7.59 -3.12
C VAL A 50 2.65 7.59 -1.62
N GLY A 51 3.50 8.23 -0.81
CA GLY A 51 3.29 8.32 0.64
C GLY A 51 2.02 9.10 1.02
N LEU A 52 1.67 10.14 0.25
CA LEU A 52 0.41 10.85 0.41
C LEU A 52 -0.78 9.96 0.03
N ALA A 53 -0.69 9.19 -1.05
CA ALA A 53 -1.74 8.23 -1.41
C ALA A 53 -1.99 7.23 -0.27
N VAL A 54 -0.92 6.68 0.32
CA VAL A 54 -1.02 5.79 1.48
C VAL A 54 -1.68 6.48 2.66
N THR A 55 -1.27 7.72 2.98
CA THR A 55 -1.87 8.51 4.07
C THR A 55 -3.38 8.68 3.86
N VAL A 56 -3.80 9.09 2.66
CA VAL A 56 -5.21 9.29 2.31
C VAL A 56 -5.99 7.98 2.40
N LEU A 57 -5.43 6.88 1.89
CA LEU A 57 -6.08 5.58 1.90
C LEU A 57 -6.23 5.01 3.31
N VAL A 58 -5.22 5.16 4.17
CA VAL A 58 -5.30 4.76 5.57
C VAL A 58 -6.38 5.56 6.28
N PHE A 59 -6.40 6.90 6.16
CA PHE A 59 -7.50 7.70 6.73
C PHE A 59 -8.88 7.27 6.23
N SER A 60 -8.97 6.91 4.95
CA SER A 60 -10.25 6.60 4.30
C SER A 60 -10.77 5.19 4.59
N THR A 61 -9.90 4.20 4.76
CA THR A 61 -10.30 2.77 4.72
C THR A 61 -9.84 1.93 5.89
N ILE A 62 -9.02 2.47 6.81
CA ILE A 62 -8.52 1.72 7.98
C ILE A 62 -9.65 1.13 8.84
N HIS A 63 -10.76 1.86 8.98
CA HIS A 63 -11.93 1.42 9.75
C HIS A 63 -12.78 0.36 9.03
N VAL A 64 -12.55 0.13 7.73
CA VAL A 64 -13.28 -0.86 6.92
C VAL A 64 -12.53 -2.19 6.90
N SER A 65 -11.30 -2.20 6.37
CA SER A 65 -10.52 -3.42 6.16
C SER A 65 -9.27 -3.55 7.04
N GLY A 66 -8.86 -2.46 7.70
CA GLY A 66 -7.51 -2.34 8.28
C GLY A 66 -6.50 -1.69 7.32
N CYS A 67 -6.88 -1.45 6.06
CA CYS A 67 -6.05 -0.81 5.03
C CYS A 67 -4.66 -1.46 4.89
N HIS A 68 -4.62 -2.77 4.63
CA HIS A 68 -3.34 -3.47 4.50
C HIS A 68 -2.66 -3.13 3.16
N LEU A 69 -3.46 -3.13 2.09
CA LEU A 69 -3.13 -2.80 0.70
C LEU A 69 -1.93 -3.54 0.10
N ASN A 70 -1.39 -4.53 0.82
CA ASN A 70 -0.17 -5.22 0.52
C ASN A 70 -0.23 -6.66 1.08
N PRO A 71 0.08 -7.69 0.28
CA PRO A 71 0.12 -9.08 0.75
C PRO A 71 1.05 -9.32 1.94
N ALA A 72 2.25 -8.71 1.96
CA ALA A 72 3.21 -8.86 3.06
C ALA A 72 2.65 -8.30 4.37
N VAL A 73 1.94 -7.17 4.32
CA VAL A 73 1.25 -6.58 5.48
C VAL A 73 0.13 -7.52 5.95
N SER A 74 -0.69 -8.04 5.03
CA SER A 74 -1.74 -9.01 5.38
C SER A 74 -1.19 -10.27 6.04
N ILE A 75 -0.09 -10.80 5.51
CA ILE A 75 0.60 -11.98 6.07
C ILE A 75 1.13 -11.67 7.47
N ALA A 76 1.81 -10.54 7.66
CA ALA A 76 2.32 -10.13 8.97
C ALA A 76 1.19 -9.97 9.99
N MET A 77 0.12 -9.27 9.62
CA MET A 77 -1.04 -9.08 10.50
C MET A 77 -1.74 -10.39 10.83
N ALA A 78 -1.80 -11.35 9.89
CA ALA A 78 -2.31 -12.69 10.17
C ALA A 78 -1.39 -13.46 11.12
N ALA A 79 -0.07 -13.40 10.92
CA ALA A 79 0.93 -14.06 11.76
C ALA A 79 0.92 -13.55 13.21
N PHE A 80 0.67 -12.24 13.40
CA PHE A 80 0.53 -11.62 14.72
C PHE A 80 -0.88 -11.70 15.31
N GLY A 81 -1.83 -12.37 14.64
CA GLY A 81 -3.19 -12.56 15.15
C GLY A 81 -4.12 -11.34 15.03
N HIS A 82 -3.73 -10.33 14.26
CA HIS A 82 -4.53 -9.13 13.97
C HIS A 82 -5.41 -9.26 12.72
N LEU A 83 -5.22 -10.31 11.92
CA LEU A 83 -6.11 -10.68 10.81
C LEU A 83 -6.55 -12.15 10.97
N PRO A 84 -7.87 -12.45 10.93
CA PRO A 84 -8.32 -13.84 10.94
C PRO A 84 -7.73 -14.61 9.75
N PRO A 85 -7.18 -15.82 9.94
CA PRO A 85 -6.52 -16.57 8.86
C PRO A 85 -7.41 -16.79 7.62
N ALA A 86 -8.72 -16.95 7.82
CA ALA A 86 -9.69 -17.09 6.72
C ALA A 86 -9.83 -15.83 5.85
N HIS A 87 -9.41 -14.67 6.33
CA HIS A 87 -9.44 -13.42 5.57
C HIS A 87 -8.20 -13.22 4.71
N LEU A 88 -7.10 -13.93 5.01
CA LEU A 88 -5.81 -13.73 4.35
C LEU A 88 -5.90 -13.97 2.84
N ALA A 89 -6.43 -15.11 2.41
CA ALA A 89 -6.54 -15.42 0.99
C ALA A 89 -7.43 -14.42 0.21
N PRO A 90 -8.64 -14.04 0.70
CA PRO A 90 -9.43 -12.97 0.11
C PRO A 90 -8.69 -11.62 0.01
N TYR A 91 -7.95 -11.23 1.05
CA TYR A 91 -7.19 -9.97 1.05
C TYR A 91 -6.08 -10.00 0.00
N VAL A 92 -5.24 -11.04 0.01
CA VAL A 92 -4.14 -11.19 -0.94
C VAL A 92 -4.67 -11.22 -2.38
N THR A 93 -5.76 -11.94 -2.63
CA THR A 93 -6.40 -11.99 -3.95
C THR A 93 -6.89 -10.61 -4.38
N ALA A 94 -7.59 -9.88 -3.49
CA ALA A 94 -8.06 -8.53 -3.77
C ALA A 94 -6.90 -7.56 -4.07
N GLN A 95 -5.83 -7.62 -3.30
CA GLN A 95 -4.64 -6.77 -3.46
C GLN A 95 -3.94 -7.05 -4.80
N VAL A 96 -3.71 -8.32 -5.14
CA VAL A 96 -3.09 -8.71 -6.43
C VAL A 96 -3.95 -8.31 -7.62
N LEU A 97 -5.27 -8.51 -7.54
CA LEU A 97 -6.18 -8.08 -8.61
C LEU A 97 -6.22 -6.56 -8.73
N GLY A 98 -6.22 -5.83 -7.61
CA GLY A 98 -6.22 -4.37 -7.59
C GLY A 98 -4.97 -3.77 -8.20
N SER A 99 -3.79 -4.29 -7.83
CA SER A 99 -2.51 -3.85 -8.42
C SER A 99 -2.44 -4.17 -9.91
N THR A 100 -2.85 -5.36 -10.30
CA THR A 100 -2.89 -5.78 -11.71
C THR A 100 -3.80 -4.86 -12.53
N ALA A 101 -5.01 -4.58 -12.04
CA ALA A 101 -5.95 -3.68 -12.70
C ALA A 101 -5.38 -2.26 -12.83
N ALA A 102 -4.70 -1.75 -11.80
CA ALA A 102 -4.06 -0.43 -11.84
C ALA A 102 -2.98 -0.35 -12.92
N SER A 103 -2.13 -1.38 -13.05
CA SER A 103 -1.11 -1.45 -14.09
C SER A 103 -1.73 -1.45 -15.50
N PHE A 104 -2.81 -2.23 -15.72
CA PHE A 104 -3.49 -2.24 -17.02
C PHE A 104 -4.14 -0.89 -17.36
N VAL A 105 -4.80 -0.26 -16.39
CA VAL A 105 -5.44 1.05 -16.58
C VAL A 105 -4.39 2.13 -16.82
N GLY A 106 -3.29 2.15 -16.04
CA GLY A 106 -2.18 3.06 -16.27
C GLY A 106 -1.60 2.92 -17.68
N ASN A 107 -1.34 1.69 -18.12
CA ASN A 107 -0.86 1.44 -19.48
C ASN A 107 -1.85 1.93 -20.56
N ALA A 108 -3.14 1.69 -20.38
CA ALA A 108 -4.17 2.12 -21.32
C ALA A 108 -4.29 3.65 -21.41
N ILE A 109 -4.12 4.37 -20.30
CA ILE A 109 -4.26 5.83 -20.25
C ILE A 109 -3.04 6.54 -20.83
N TYR A 110 -1.83 6.09 -20.47
CA TYR A 110 -0.61 6.82 -20.80
C TYR A 110 0.08 6.30 -22.08
N HIS A 111 -0.39 5.20 -22.67
CA HIS A 111 0.24 4.49 -23.79
C HIS A 111 1.73 4.08 -23.64
N PRO A 112 2.31 3.77 -22.47
CA PRO A 112 3.72 3.39 -22.37
C PRO A 112 3.93 1.90 -22.65
N VAL A 113 4.55 1.59 -23.79
CA VAL A 113 5.20 0.28 -23.98
C VAL A 113 6.65 0.41 -23.52
N ASN A 114 6.86 0.39 -22.20
CA ASN A 114 8.19 0.19 -21.62
C ASN A 114 8.08 -0.86 -20.50
N PRO A 115 8.57 -2.11 -20.71
CA PRO A 115 8.43 -3.20 -19.74
C PRO A 115 9.22 -2.98 -18.42
N GLY A 116 9.92 -1.85 -18.26
CA GLY A 116 10.76 -1.51 -17.11
C GLY A 116 10.04 -0.99 -15.86
N ILE A 117 8.70 -0.85 -15.86
CA ILE A 117 7.91 -0.52 -14.66
C ILE A 117 7.69 -1.77 -13.78
N ALA A 118 7.95 -2.96 -14.31
CA ALA A 118 8.05 -4.16 -13.49
C ALA A 118 9.40 -4.16 -12.78
N THR A 119 9.39 -3.96 -11.46
CA THR A 119 10.52 -4.31 -10.61
C THR A 119 10.83 -5.79 -10.87
N VAL A 120 11.99 -6.08 -11.46
CA VAL A 120 12.49 -7.45 -11.49
C VAL A 120 12.58 -7.87 -10.02
N PRO A 121 11.98 -9.00 -9.58
CA PRO A 121 12.07 -9.45 -8.20
C PRO A 121 13.53 -9.70 -7.85
N SER A 122 14.19 -8.69 -7.34
CA SER A 122 15.54 -8.77 -6.82
C SER A 122 15.34 -9.04 -5.35
N VAL A 123 15.59 -10.28 -4.93
CA VAL A 123 15.64 -10.65 -3.51
C VAL A 123 16.89 -10.00 -2.90
N GLY A 124 16.83 -8.69 -2.73
CA GLY A 124 17.91 -7.85 -2.28
C GLY A 124 17.76 -7.50 -0.81
N ALA A 125 18.88 -7.28 -0.13
CA ALA A 125 18.88 -6.82 1.25
C ALA A 125 18.03 -5.55 1.45
N VAL A 126 18.00 -4.66 0.44
CA VAL A 126 17.21 -3.42 0.44
C VAL A 126 15.72 -3.70 0.58
N GLU A 127 15.15 -4.57 -0.27
CA GLU A 127 13.71 -4.85 -0.26
C GLU A 127 13.27 -5.55 1.04
N PHE A 128 14.12 -6.42 1.57
CA PHE A 128 13.91 -7.00 2.90
C PHE A 128 13.93 -5.93 4.00
N ILE A 129 14.91 -5.03 4.01
CA ILE A 129 15.06 -3.98 5.02
C ILE A 129 13.88 -3.00 4.97
N ILE A 130 13.52 -2.48 3.80
CA ILE A 130 12.42 -1.52 3.69
C ILE A 130 11.07 -2.17 4.03
N THR A 131 10.86 -3.44 3.66
CA THR A 131 9.65 -4.17 4.05
C THR A 131 9.62 -4.41 5.56
N PHE A 132 10.75 -4.78 6.16
CA PHE A 132 10.86 -4.89 7.61
C PHE A 132 10.52 -3.56 8.30
N VAL A 133 11.07 -2.44 7.83
CA VAL A 133 10.79 -1.10 8.38
C VAL A 133 9.30 -0.76 8.26
N LEU A 134 8.68 -1.02 7.10
CA LEU A 134 7.25 -0.79 6.89
C LEU A 134 6.41 -1.62 7.87
N LEU A 135 6.67 -2.92 7.96
CA LEU A 135 5.93 -3.83 8.84
C LEU A 135 6.15 -3.48 10.32
N PHE A 136 7.36 -3.12 10.70
CA PHE A 136 7.69 -2.66 12.05
C PHE A 136 6.87 -1.43 12.42
N VAL A 137 6.86 -0.39 11.57
CA VAL A 137 6.10 0.82 11.84
C VAL A 137 4.61 0.54 11.89
N ILE A 138 4.05 -0.18 10.90
CA ILE A 138 2.62 -0.53 10.88
C ILE A 138 2.24 -1.26 12.16
N THR A 139 3.00 -2.28 12.54
CA THR A 139 2.70 -3.06 13.75
C THR A 139 2.81 -2.18 14.98
N ALA A 140 3.88 -1.39 15.12
CA ALA A 140 4.07 -0.50 16.26
C ALA A 140 2.92 0.51 16.42
N VAL A 141 2.50 1.17 15.36
CA VAL A 141 1.45 2.21 15.45
C VAL A 141 0.03 1.64 15.46
N ALA A 142 -0.21 0.48 14.82
CA ALA A 142 -1.54 -0.10 14.72
C ALA A 142 -1.91 -1.00 15.91
N THR A 143 -0.91 -1.57 16.60
CA THR A 143 -1.14 -2.59 17.63
C THR A 143 -0.82 -2.11 19.05
N ASP A 144 0.01 -1.08 19.23
CA ASP A 144 0.32 -0.53 20.56
C ASP A 144 -0.88 0.26 21.11
N PRO A 145 -1.43 -0.12 22.28
CA PRO A 145 -2.49 0.63 22.94
C PRO A 145 -2.11 2.08 23.30
N HIS A 146 -0.81 2.38 23.45
CA HIS A 146 -0.30 3.71 23.82
C HIS A 146 0.04 4.57 22.60
N ALA A 147 -0.04 4.03 21.38
CA ALA A 147 0.21 4.81 20.17
C ALA A 147 -0.88 5.88 19.97
N VAL A 148 -0.48 7.04 19.42
CA VAL A 148 -1.39 8.11 19.02
C VAL A 148 -2.14 7.66 17.76
N LYS A 149 -3.34 7.11 17.94
CA LYS A 149 -4.11 6.44 16.88
C LYS A 149 -4.49 7.38 15.73
N GLU A 150 -4.64 8.66 16.03
CA GLU A 150 -4.93 9.72 15.07
C GLU A 150 -3.79 9.93 14.07
N LEU A 151 -2.56 9.54 14.41
CA LEU A 151 -1.37 9.72 13.58
C LEU A 151 -0.96 8.47 12.79
N ILE A 152 -1.68 7.35 12.91
CA ILE A 152 -1.36 6.10 12.20
C ILE A 152 -1.21 6.34 10.70
N ALA A 153 -2.16 7.05 10.07
CA ALA A 153 -2.10 7.31 8.64
C ALA A 153 -0.85 8.10 8.22
N VAL A 154 -0.49 9.12 9.00
CA VAL A 154 0.69 9.96 8.74
C VAL A 154 1.96 9.14 8.91
N ALA A 155 2.05 8.33 9.97
CA ALA A 155 3.23 7.50 10.25
C ALA A 155 3.45 6.45 9.14
N VAL A 156 2.38 5.76 8.72
CA VAL A 156 2.46 4.76 7.65
C VAL A 156 2.81 5.41 6.31
N GLY A 157 2.19 6.53 5.96
CA GLY A 157 2.51 7.27 4.74
C GLY A 157 3.95 7.79 4.72
N ALA A 158 4.40 8.41 5.81
CA ALA A 158 5.78 8.90 5.94
C ALA A 158 6.81 7.76 5.85
N THR A 159 6.48 6.58 6.36
CA THR A 159 7.33 5.38 6.24
C THR A 159 7.46 4.97 4.77
N VAL A 160 6.39 5.07 3.99
CA VAL A 160 6.44 4.78 2.56
C VAL A 160 7.28 5.81 1.79
N VAL A 161 7.14 7.10 2.10
CA VAL A 161 8.04 8.14 1.55
C VAL A 161 9.50 7.79 1.85
N MET A 162 9.81 7.54 3.12
CA MET A 162 11.17 7.22 3.57
C MET A 162 11.71 5.98 2.85
N ASN A 163 10.92 4.92 2.72
CA ASN A 163 11.35 3.68 2.08
C ASN A 163 11.64 3.86 0.59
N ILE A 164 10.82 4.63 -0.13
CA ILE A 164 11.07 4.92 -1.55
C ILE A 164 12.39 5.69 -1.71
N LEU A 165 12.61 6.72 -0.88
CA LEU A 165 13.86 7.49 -0.90
C LEU A 165 15.10 6.65 -0.58
N VAL A 166 14.97 5.62 0.26
CA VAL A 166 16.07 4.69 0.60
C VAL A 166 16.30 3.65 -0.49
N ALA A 167 15.23 3.15 -1.11
CA ALA A 167 15.31 2.08 -2.10
C ALA A 167 15.86 2.58 -3.45
N GLY A 168 15.53 3.81 -3.83
CA GLY A 168 15.82 4.36 -5.16
C GLY A 168 14.76 3.96 -6.18
#